data_AF-A0A7J6JRE7-F1
#
_entry.id   AF-A0A7J6JRE7-F1
#
_cell.length_a   1.000
_cell.length_b   1.000
_cell.length_c   1.000
_cell.angle_alpha   90.00
_cell.angle_beta   90.00
_cell.angle_gamma   90.00
#
_symmetry.space_group_name_H-M   'P 1'
#
loop_
_entity.id
_entity.type
_entity.pdbx_description
1 polymer ?
#
loop_
_entity_poly.entity_id
_entity_poly.type
_entity_poly.pdbx_seq_one_letter_code
_entity_poly.pdbx_strand_id
1 'polypeptide(L)'
;MDGYSEEDDQRMIHAQAFFATGFGYSLMHQTKPGTIGLTVASSPLALLAWIGEKFRDWTEISMPLETILASVTLYWLTDTYPRCIYSNRFPATIPFPEDKPFGVSNFPRELVPAPRAWVEKTFPNLIFYKDYEKAPPHVLISPDLRTAKADAVLRADTSQPWRTQRQC
;
A
#
# COMPACT_ATOMS: atom_id res chain seq x y z
N MET A 1 17.82 -17.75 12.32
CA MET A 1 16.93 -16.73 11.70
C MET A 1 17.00 -15.55 12.65
N ASP A 2 18.14 -14.88 12.68
CA ASP A 2 18.43 -13.90 13.73
C ASP A 2 17.92 -12.54 13.23
N GLY A 3 16.93 -11.96 13.91
CA GLY A 3 16.39 -10.63 13.58
C GLY A 3 14.89 -10.54 13.26
N TYR A 4 14.12 -11.64 13.37
CA TYR A 4 12.65 -11.60 13.29
C TYR A 4 12.04 -11.68 14.69
N SER A 5 11.06 -10.83 14.97
CA SER A 5 10.23 -10.94 16.16
C SER A 5 9.11 -11.96 15.95
N GLU A 6 8.50 -12.46 17.03
CA GLU A 6 7.33 -13.34 16.94
C GLU A 6 6.16 -12.67 16.20
N GLU A 7 6.05 -11.33 16.29
CA GLU A 7 5.06 -10.55 15.54
C GLU A 7 5.35 -10.55 14.04
N ASP A 8 6.63 -10.52 13.64
CA ASP A 8 7.02 -10.63 12.23
C ASP A 8 6.63 -11.99 11.67
N ASP A 9 6.81 -13.08 12.43
CA ASP A 9 6.39 -14.41 12.01
C ASP A 9 4.87 -14.49 11.77
N GLN A 10 4.07 -13.92 12.68
CA GLN A 10 2.60 -13.86 12.51
C GLN A 10 2.21 -13.04 11.27
N ARG A 11 2.88 -11.92 11.03
CA ARG A 11 2.66 -11.09 9.84
C ARG A 11 3.04 -11.83 8.56
N MET A 12 4.12 -12.62 8.58
CA MET A 12 4.54 -13.44 7.44
C MET A 12 3.52 -14.56 7.15
N ILE A 13 2.93 -15.19 8.16
CA ILE A 13 1.84 -16.17 7.99
C ILE A 13 0.63 -15.50 7.31
N HIS A 14 0.26 -14.29 7.74
CA HIS A 14 -0.81 -13.52 7.11
C HIS A 14 -0.51 -13.23 5.63
N ALA A 15 0.71 -12.80 5.32
CA ALA A 15 1.15 -12.55 3.95
C ALA A 15 1.10 -13.82 3.08
N GLN A 16 1.52 -14.97 3.62
CA GLN A 16 1.43 -16.25 2.93
C GLN A 16 -0.02 -16.62 2.61
N ALA A 17 -0.95 -16.40 3.55
CA ALA A 17 -2.38 -16.60 3.29
C ALA A 17 -2.89 -15.68 2.16
N PHE A 18 -2.47 -14.41 2.15
CA PHE A 18 -2.80 -13.48 1.07
C PHE A 18 -2.27 -13.97 -0.30
N PHE A 19 -1.03 -14.46 -0.37
CA PHE A 19 -0.50 -15.02 -1.62
C PHE A 19 -1.20 -16.31 -2.06
N ALA A 20 -1.66 -17.12 -1.12
CA ALA A 20 -2.36 -18.37 -1.41
C ALA A 20 -3.78 -18.16 -1.96
N THR A 21 -4.54 -17.19 -1.40
CA THR A 21 -5.97 -17.03 -1.74
C THR A 21 -6.37 -15.62 -2.17
N GLY A 22 -5.70 -14.58 -1.66
CA GLY A 22 -6.05 -13.17 -1.90
C GLY A 22 -5.42 -12.55 -3.17
N PHE A 23 -4.40 -13.17 -3.75
CA PHE A 23 -3.62 -12.59 -4.86
C PHE A 23 -4.25 -12.73 -6.25
N GLY A 24 -5.39 -13.43 -6.37
CA GLY A 24 -6.05 -13.70 -7.66
C GLY A 24 -6.41 -12.44 -8.45
N TYR A 25 -6.84 -11.37 -7.77
CA TYR A 25 -7.15 -10.08 -8.43
C TYR A 25 -5.91 -9.52 -9.17
N SER A 26 -4.74 -9.63 -8.56
CA SER A 26 -3.48 -9.11 -9.09
C SER A 26 -3.04 -9.91 -10.31
N LEU A 27 -3.18 -11.24 -10.27
CA LEU A 27 -2.91 -12.11 -11.43
C LEU A 27 -3.81 -11.75 -12.62
N MET A 28 -5.09 -11.48 -12.39
CA MET A 28 -6.01 -11.05 -13.45
C MET A 28 -5.64 -9.69 -14.02
N HIS A 29 -5.28 -8.72 -13.16
CA HIS A 29 -4.81 -7.40 -13.59
C HIS A 29 -3.50 -7.50 -14.40
N GLN A 30 -2.58 -8.38 -14.01
CA GLN A 30 -1.30 -8.59 -14.69
C GLN A 30 -1.46 -9.26 -16.06
N THR A 31 -2.25 -10.33 -16.11
CA THR A 31 -2.27 -11.24 -17.26
C THR A 31 -3.41 -10.94 -18.25
N LYS A 32 -4.57 -10.49 -17.76
CA LYS A 32 -5.80 -10.28 -18.55
C LYS A 32 -6.46 -8.91 -18.29
N PRO A 33 -5.73 -7.77 -18.25
CA PRO A 33 -6.30 -6.47 -17.90
C PRO A 33 -7.42 -6.01 -18.83
N GLY A 34 -7.32 -6.29 -20.14
CA GLY A 34 -8.38 -5.95 -21.09
C GLY A 34 -9.68 -6.72 -20.81
N THR A 35 -9.57 -8.02 -20.52
CA THR A 35 -10.73 -8.86 -20.19
C THR A 35 -11.36 -8.43 -18.88
N ILE A 36 -10.58 -8.39 -17.78
CA ILE A 36 -11.13 -8.04 -16.47
C ILE A 36 -11.63 -6.59 -16.43
N GLY A 37 -10.92 -5.68 -17.12
CA GLY A 37 -11.30 -4.29 -17.31
C GLY A 37 -12.71 -4.16 -17.89
N LEU A 38 -12.98 -4.83 -19.01
CA LEU A 38 -14.29 -4.82 -19.66
C LEU A 38 -15.37 -5.53 -18.83
N THR A 39 -15.06 -6.69 -18.24
CA THR A 39 -16.07 -7.44 -17.48
C THR A 39 -16.50 -6.73 -16.21
N VAL A 40 -15.56 -6.15 -15.46
CA VAL A 40 -15.87 -5.44 -14.21
C VAL A 40 -16.48 -4.07 -14.50
N ALA A 41 -16.05 -3.38 -15.56
CA ALA A 41 -16.66 -2.10 -15.97
C ALA A 41 -18.03 -2.25 -16.64
N SER A 42 -18.47 -3.47 -16.97
CA SER A 42 -19.78 -3.69 -17.59
C SER A 42 -20.97 -3.44 -16.65
N SER A 43 -20.74 -3.46 -15.33
CA SER A 43 -21.80 -3.31 -14.33
C SER A 43 -21.27 -2.64 -13.06
N PRO A 44 -21.99 -1.64 -12.50
CA PRO A 44 -21.57 -1.02 -11.25
C PRO A 44 -21.61 -2.00 -10.08
N LEU A 45 -22.44 -3.05 -10.16
CA LEU A 45 -22.45 -4.14 -9.16
C LEU A 45 -21.21 -5.03 -9.27
N ALA A 46 -20.73 -5.31 -10.49
CA ALA A 46 -19.48 -6.05 -10.68
C ALA A 46 -18.29 -5.24 -10.15
N LEU A 47 -18.26 -3.94 -10.42
CA LEU A 47 -17.25 -3.02 -9.88
C LEU A 47 -17.30 -2.95 -8.34
N LEU A 48 -18.50 -2.85 -7.75
CA LEU A 48 -18.69 -2.86 -6.31
C LEU A 48 -18.23 -4.17 -5.68
N ALA A 49 -18.57 -5.32 -6.28
CA ALA A 49 -18.12 -6.61 -5.77
C ALA A 49 -16.59 -6.75 -5.81
N TRP A 50 -15.97 -6.33 -6.92
CA TRP A 50 -14.52 -6.46 -7.13
C TRP A 50 -13.68 -5.50 -6.26
N ILE A 51 -14.12 -4.26 -6.09
CA ILE A 51 -13.41 -3.27 -5.26
C ILE A 51 -13.81 -3.40 -3.79
N GLY A 52 -15.10 -3.64 -3.51
CA GLY A 52 -15.66 -3.73 -2.18
C GLY A 52 -15.09 -4.87 -1.35
N GLU A 53 -14.73 -6.01 -1.96
CA GLU A 53 -14.05 -7.09 -1.24
C GLU A 53 -12.72 -6.60 -0.62
N LYS A 54 -11.98 -5.71 -1.30
CA LYS A 54 -10.69 -5.19 -0.81
C LYS A 54 -10.88 -4.25 0.36
N PHE A 55 -11.93 -3.43 0.33
CA PHE A 55 -12.33 -2.62 1.49
C PHE A 55 -12.74 -3.44 2.70
N ARG A 56 -13.19 -4.68 2.51
CA ARG A 56 -13.54 -5.57 3.62
C ARG A 56 -12.31 -6.32 4.15
N ASP A 57 -11.49 -6.85 3.26
CA ASP A 57 -10.43 -7.79 3.62
C ASP A 57 -9.11 -7.08 4.01
N TRP A 58 -8.84 -5.89 3.46
CA TRP A 58 -7.56 -5.19 3.66
C TRP A 58 -7.60 -4.14 4.77
N THR A 59 -8.74 -3.99 5.45
CA THR A 59 -8.91 -3.02 6.54
C THR A 59 -9.13 -3.73 7.86
N GLU A 60 -8.48 -3.21 8.90
CA GLU A 60 -8.71 -3.70 10.26
C GLU A 60 -10.05 -3.28 10.83
N ILE A 61 -10.52 -2.11 10.42
CA ILE A 61 -11.71 -1.44 10.91
C ILE A 61 -12.72 -1.42 9.77
N SER A 62 -13.95 -1.86 10.05
CA SER A 62 -15.03 -1.84 9.08
C SER A 62 -15.27 -0.41 8.57
N MET A 63 -15.14 -0.23 7.26
CA MET A 63 -15.38 1.05 6.62
C MET A 63 -16.89 1.33 6.51
N PRO A 64 -17.34 2.58 6.74
CA PRO A 64 -18.74 2.93 6.49
C PRO A 64 -19.13 2.61 5.05
N LEU A 65 -20.32 2.03 4.87
CA LEU A 65 -20.83 1.67 3.54
C LEU A 65 -20.79 2.86 2.57
N GLU A 66 -21.15 4.05 3.04
CA GLU A 66 -21.09 5.29 2.26
C GLU A 66 -19.69 5.60 1.71
N THR A 67 -18.63 5.24 2.44
CA THR A 67 -17.25 5.47 1.98
C THR A 67 -16.88 4.50 0.85
N ILE A 68 -17.31 3.25 0.95
CA ILE A 68 -17.12 2.23 -0.08
C ILE A 68 -17.90 2.63 -1.34
N LEU A 69 -19.18 2.99 -1.18
CA LEU A 69 -20.04 3.40 -2.28
C LEU A 69 -19.53 4.69 -2.95
N ALA A 70 -19.08 5.68 -2.18
CA ALA A 70 -18.49 6.90 -2.75
C ALA A 70 -17.24 6.59 -3.58
N SER A 71 -16.35 5.72 -3.08
CA SER A 71 -15.15 5.31 -3.81
C SER A 71 -15.50 4.55 -5.10
N VAL A 72 -16.41 3.58 -5.04
CA VAL A 72 -16.84 2.79 -6.21
C VAL A 72 -17.57 3.67 -7.22
N THR A 73 -18.42 4.57 -6.75
CA THR A 73 -19.14 5.53 -7.61
C THR A 73 -18.15 6.46 -8.32
N LEU A 74 -17.10 6.92 -7.64
CA LEU A 74 -16.04 7.69 -8.27
C LEU A 74 -15.32 6.89 -9.37
N TYR A 75 -15.00 5.61 -9.11
CA TYR A 75 -14.39 4.74 -10.12
C TYR A 75 -15.30 4.51 -11.33
N TRP A 76 -16.60 4.35 -11.09
CA TRP A 76 -17.62 4.16 -12.11
C TRP A 76 -17.78 5.40 -12.99
N LEU A 77 -18.04 6.56 -12.38
CA LEU A 77 -18.31 7.81 -13.12
C LEU A 77 -17.11 8.33 -13.91
N THR A 78 -15.91 7.85 -13.61
CA THR A 78 -14.67 8.28 -14.28
C THR A 78 -14.04 7.21 -15.16
N ASP A 79 -14.68 6.04 -15.32
CA ASP A 79 -14.11 4.88 -16.03
C ASP A 79 -12.67 4.57 -15.58
N THR A 80 -12.39 4.69 -14.28
CA THR A 80 -11.01 4.59 -13.76
C THR A 80 -10.50 3.16 -13.75
N TYR A 81 -11.35 2.19 -13.39
CA TYR A 81 -10.94 0.80 -13.23
C TYR A 81 -10.20 0.20 -14.44
N PRO A 82 -10.75 0.20 -15.67
CA PRO A 82 -10.07 -0.41 -16.81
C PRO A 82 -8.76 0.31 -17.18
N ARG A 83 -8.58 1.57 -16.79
CA ARG A 83 -7.38 2.37 -17.10
C ARG A 83 -6.28 2.18 -16.07
N CYS A 84 -6.61 2.14 -14.78
CA CYS A 84 -5.60 2.09 -13.73
C CYS A 84 -4.90 0.72 -13.63
N ILE A 85 -5.59 -0.37 -13.98
CA ILE A 85 -5.05 -1.74 -13.83
C ILE A 85 -3.99 -2.12 -14.88
N TYR A 86 -3.89 -1.42 -16.02
CA TYR A 86 -2.88 -1.72 -17.04
C TYR A 86 -1.45 -1.54 -16.54
N SER A 87 -1.25 -0.63 -15.58
CA SER A 87 0.05 -0.41 -14.94
C SER A 87 0.57 -1.66 -14.22
N ASN A 88 -0.34 -2.53 -13.76
CA ASN A 88 0.01 -3.75 -13.05
C ASN A 88 0.64 -4.83 -13.96
N ARG A 89 0.62 -4.70 -15.30
CA ARG A 89 1.18 -5.71 -16.21
C ARG A 89 2.69 -5.88 -16.09
N PHE A 90 3.38 -4.85 -15.65
CA PHE A 90 4.83 -4.86 -15.56
C PHE A 90 5.22 -5.31 -14.16
N PRO A 91 6.05 -6.36 -14.00
CA PRO A 91 6.63 -6.66 -12.70
C PRO A 91 7.35 -5.40 -12.24
N ALA A 92 6.99 -4.93 -11.04
CA ALA A 92 7.60 -3.78 -10.41
C ALA A 92 9.04 -4.12 -9.99
N THR A 93 9.96 -4.25 -10.95
CA THR A 93 11.36 -3.94 -10.68
C THR A 93 11.43 -2.42 -10.66
N ILE A 94 11.04 -1.81 -9.54
CA ILE A 94 11.21 -0.38 -9.34
C ILE A 94 12.69 -0.22 -8.97
N PRO A 95 13.58 0.26 -9.85
CA PRO A 95 14.92 0.63 -9.44
C PRO A 95 14.77 1.71 -8.38
N PHE A 96 15.05 1.36 -7.14
CA PHE A 96 15.05 2.32 -6.05
C PHE A 96 16.39 3.04 -6.05
N PRO A 97 16.39 4.38 -6.10
CA PRO A 97 17.63 5.15 -6.01
C PRO A 97 18.23 4.95 -4.62
N GLU A 98 19.31 4.17 -4.54
CA GLU A 98 19.99 3.79 -3.28
C GLU A 98 20.55 5.00 -2.53
N ASP A 99 20.81 6.10 -3.24
CA ASP A 99 21.37 7.34 -2.73
C ASP A 99 20.32 8.26 -2.08
N LYS A 100 19.02 8.02 -2.30
CA LYS A 100 17.97 8.90 -1.79
C LYS A 100 17.46 8.46 -0.41
N PRO A 101 17.16 9.43 0.49
CA PRO A 101 16.62 9.11 1.80
C PRO A 101 15.31 8.32 1.68
N PHE A 102 15.23 7.20 2.38
CA PHE A 102 14.10 6.29 2.33
C PHE A 102 13.45 6.14 3.71
N GLY A 103 12.13 5.95 3.74
CA GLY A 103 11.40 5.76 4.98
C GLY A 103 10.27 4.76 4.85
N VAL A 104 10.08 3.94 5.88
CA VAL A 104 9.03 2.92 5.95
C VAL A 104 8.15 3.13 7.17
N SER A 105 6.84 2.95 6.97
CA SER A 105 5.85 2.85 8.03
C SER A 105 5.14 1.52 7.90
N ASN A 106 5.48 0.58 8.77
CA ASN A 106 4.97 -0.78 8.77
C ASN A 106 3.73 -0.86 9.67
N PHE A 107 2.60 -1.32 9.14
CA PHE A 107 1.34 -1.45 9.87
C PHE A 107 1.01 -2.91 10.15
N PRO A 108 0.22 -3.19 11.20
CA PRO A 108 -0.30 -4.53 11.39
C PRO A 108 -1.26 -4.86 10.22
N ARG A 109 -1.19 -6.10 9.74
CA ARG A 109 -1.95 -6.61 8.58
C ARG A 109 -1.69 -5.92 7.23
N GLU A 110 -0.49 -5.39 7.02
CA GLU A 110 -0.04 -5.13 5.64
C GLU A 110 -0.05 -6.43 4.82
N LEU A 111 -0.49 -6.34 3.56
CA LEU A 111 -0.54 -7.49 2.63
C LEU A 111 0.84 -8.11 2.41
N VAL A 112 1.85 -7.26 2.42
CA VAL A 112 3.26 -7.63 2.36
C VAL A 112 3.97 -6.87 3.48
N PRO A 113 4.16 -7.51 4.65
CA PRO A 113 4.84 -6.88 5.77
C PRO A 113 6.28 -6.58 5.42
N ALA A 114 6.83 -5.53 6.02
CA ALA A 114 8.20 -5.09 5.77
C ALA A 114 9.02 -5.10 7.07
N PRO A 115 9.43 -6.30 7.58
CA PRO A 115 10.29 -6.40 8.75
C PRO A 115 11.54 -5.55 8.59
N ARG A 116 11.93 -4.86 9.67
CA ARG A 116 13.04 -3.90 9.64
C ARG A 116 14.32 -4.48 9.06
N ALA A 117 14.67 -5.71 9.43
CA ALA A 117 15.87 -6.40 8.93
C ALA A 117 15.86 -6.60 7.40
N TRP A 118 14.68 -6.84 6.81
CA TRP A 118 14.56 -6.95 5.36
C TRP A 118 14.68 -5.59 4.68
N VAL A 119 14.06 -4.56 5.26
CA VAL A 119 14.12 -3.19 4.75
C VAL A 119 15.54 -2.65 4.77
N GLU A 120 16.26 -2.76 5.88
CA GLU A 120 17.65 -2.28 6.01
C GLU A 120 18.60 -2.99 5.05
N LYS A 121 18.37 -4.28 4.76
CA LYS A 121 19.13 -5.04 3.77
C LYS A 121 18.84 -4.63 2.32
N THR A 122 17.59 -4.22 2.05
CA THR A 122 17.12 -3.90 0.69
C THR A 122 17.33 -2.43 0.34
N PHE A 123 17.27 -1.54 1.33
CA PHE A 123 17.31 -0.09 1.18
C PHE A 123 18.39 0.51 2.10
N PRO A 124 19.63 0.68 1.60
CA PRO A 124 20.76 1.09 2.44
C PRO A 124 20.64 2.51 3.01
N ASN A 125 19.86 3.40 2.40
CA ASN A 125 19.62 4.77 2.88
C ASN A 125 18.28 4.91 3.64
N LEU A 126 17.95 3.95 4.50
CA LEU A 126 16.78 4.00 5.38
C LEU A 126 17.01 4.99 6.54
N ILE A 127 16.38 6.16 6.47
CA ILE A 127 16.49 7.22 7.48
C ILE A 127 15.31 7.24 8.47
N PHE A 128 14.22 6.57 8.13
CA PHE A 128 13.03 6.49 8.98
C PHE A 128 12.43 5.09 8.92
N TYR A 129 12.23 4.46 10.07
CA TYR A 129 11.44 3.24 10.18
C TYR A 129 10.52 3.37 11.38
N LYS A 130 9.24 3.09 11.18
CA LYS A 130 8.28 3.01 12.27
C LYS A 130 7.39 1.79 12.12
N ASP A 131 7.40 0.96 13.14
CA ASP A 131 6.42 -0.11 13.32
C ASP A 131 5.24 0.42 14.13
N TYR A 132 4.03 0.15 13.67
CA TYR A 132 2.80 0.58 14.32
C TYR A 132 2.10 -0.62 14.96
N GLU A 133 1.54 -0.43 16.14
CA GLU A 133 0.73 -1.45 16.83
C GLU A 133 -0.69 -1.57 16.27
N LYS A 134 -1.19 -0.51 15.59
CA LYS A 134 -2.56 -0.44 15.06
C LYS A 134 -2.57 0.18 13.67
N ALA A 135 -3.38 -0.37 12.78
CA ALA A 135 -3.59 0.23 11.48
C ALA A 135 -4.64 1.35 11.54
N PRO A 136 -4.54 2.37 10.68
CA PRO A 136 -5.68 3.25 10.41
C PRO A 136 -6.80 2.46 9.71
N PRO A 137 -8.05 2.98 9.68
CA PRO A 137 -9.16 2.34 8.97
C PRO A 137 -8.84 2.03 7.50
N HIS A 138 -8.15 2.95 6.82
CA HIS A 138 -7.52 2.69 5.53
C HIS A 138 -6.43 3.74 5.28
N VAL A 139 -5.17 3.32 5.06
CA VAL A 139 -4.03 4.24 4.89
C VAL A 139 -4.27 5.27 3.78
N LEU A 140 -4.95 4.87 2.70
CA LEU A 140 -5.23 5.78 1.59
C LEU A 140 -6.39 6.76 1.89
N ILE A 141 -7.21 6.55 2.91
CA ILE A 141 -8.36 7.42 3.22
C ILE A 141 -8.13 8.18 4.53
N SER A 142 -6.93 8.10 5.11
CA SER A 142 -6.51 8.90 6.26
C SER A 142 -5.51 9.99 5.83
N PRO A 143 -5.96 11.20 5.44
CA PRO A 143 -5.10 12.29 5.00
C PRO A 143 -3.99 12.62 5.99
N ASP A 144 -4.33 12.68 7.28
CA ASP A 144 -3.40 13.03 8.36
C ASP A 144 -2.23 12.06 8.46
N LEU A 145 -2.46 10.78 8.16
CA LEU A 145 -1.41 9.79 8.21
C LEU A 145 -0.50 9.87 6.98
N ARG A 146 -1.03 10.22 5.81
CA ARG A 146 -0.22 10.40 4.59
C ARG A 146 0.77 11.56 4.75
N THR A 147 0.29 12.70 5.24
CA THR A 147 1.13 13.88 5.48
C THR A 147 2.12 13.62 6.60
N ALA A 148 1.68 13.05 7.73
CA ALA A 148 2.57 12.72 8.84
C ALA A 148 3.71 11.77 8.45
N LYS A 149 3.45 10.79 7.57
CA LYS A 149 4.49 9.89 7.04
C LYS A 149 5.51 10.64 6.20
N ALA A 150 5.06 11.47 5.26
CA ALA A 150 5.96 12.27 4.42
C ALA A 150 6.79 13.25 5.28
N ASP A 151 6.15 13.93 6.23
CA ASP A 151 6.80 14.85 7.15
C ASP A 151 7.85 14.16 8.03
N ALA A 152 7.59 12.92 8.47
CA ALA A 152 8.54 12.18 9.28
C ALA A 152 9.85 11.90 8.52
N VAL A 153 9.76 11.52 7.24
CA VAL A 153 10.93 11.34 6.37
C VAL A 153 11.64 12.67 6.14
N LEU A 154 10.89 13.73 5.81
CA LEU A 154 11.45 15.08 5.60
C LEU A 154 12.08 15.67 6.87
N ARG A 155 11.63 15.27 8.07
CA ARG A 155 12.22 15.65 9.36
C ARG A 155 13.47 14.85 9.68
N ALA A 156 13.50 13.56 9.35
CA ALA A 156 14.65 12.70 9.55
C ALA A 156 15.79 13.00 8.56
N ASP A 157 15.47 13.54 7.38
CA ASP A 157 16.48 13.96 6.41
C ASP A 157 17.18 15.26 6.83
N THR A 158 18.42 15.13 7.31
CA THR A 158 19.29 16.24 7.74
C THR A 158 20.16 16.78 6.60
N SER A 159 20.16 16.14 5.42
CA SER A 159 21.03 16.51 4.29
C SER A 159 20.52 17.69 3.45
N GLN A 160 19.32 18.19 3.77
CA GLN A 160 18.61 19.18 2.97
C GLN A 160 19.23 20.60 3.06
N PRO A 161 19.68 21.22 1.94
CA PRO A 161 20.39 22.50 1.94
C PRO A 161 19.55 23.70 2.43
N TRP A 162 18.22 23.60 2.42
CA TRP A 162 17.34 24.69 2.85
C TRP A 162 17.14 24.74 4.38
N ARG A 163 17.57 23.71 5.14
CA ARG A 163 17.49 23.72 6.61
C ARG A 163 18.57 24.59 7.26
N THR A 164 19.75 24.67 6.66
CA THR A 164 20.84 25.55 7.12
C THR A 164 20.54 27.04 6.91
N GLN A 165 19.55 27.39 6.07
CA GLN A 165 19.16 28.78 5.81
C GLN A 165 18.14 29.36 6.81
N ARG A 166 17.61 28.56 7.75
CA ARG A 166 16.63 29.01 8.77
C ARG A 166 17.24 29.28 10.16
N GLN A 167 18.57 29.35 10.26
CA GLN A 167 19.28 29.67 11.52
C GLN A 167 19.82 31.11 11.58
N CYS A 168 19.36 32.00 10.70
CA CYS A 168 19.67 33.44 10.75
C CYS A 168 18.46 34.24 11.25
#